data_AF-A0A5S3UJ95-F1
#
_entry.id   AF-A0A5S3UJ95-F1
#
_cell.length_a   1.000
_cell.length_b   1.000
_cell.length_c   1.000
_cell.angle_alpha   90.00
_cell.angle_beta   90.00
_cell.angle_gamma   90.00
#
_symmetry.space_group_name_H-M   'P 1'
#
loop_
_entity.id
_entity.type
_entity.pdbx_description
1 polymer ?
#
loop_
_entity_poly.entity_id
_entity_poly.type
_entity_poly.pdbx_seq_one_letter_code
_entity_poly.pdbx_strand_id
1 'polypeptide(L)'
;MNTLEELKAHSPNCFSNFVLKSLELPQLQLDELFVSKAVHCKCGHDAYSVLGHKEVEVKGFFRKRENVNILPPIYLECLNCGSVQLIFDPEKYGWDGINGDNANVVGKGKPVPLGFEGKVAILYSYQGLENYVDISSEFGRDMFDTFGLYIYNHNKLEPIINCECA
;
A
#
# COMPACT_ATOMS: atom_id res chain seq x y z
N MET A 1 -4.99 26.96 -0.62
CA MET A 1 -4.78 25.53 -0.38
C MET A 1 -3.38 25.24 -0.86
N ASN A 2 -2.51 24.63 -0.07
CA ASN A 2 -1.17 24.23 -0.55
C ASN A 2 -1.27 22.90 -1.31
N THR A 3 -0.24 22.55 -2.09
CA THR A 3 -0.23 21.32 -2.92
C THR A 3 -0.56 20.06 -2.12
N LEU A 4 -0.04 19.94 -0.90
CA LEU A 4 -0.31 18.81 -0.01
C LEU A 4 -1.78 18.72 0.41
N GLU A 5 -2.39 19.85 0.78
CA GLU A 5 -3.82 19.94 1.10
C GLU A 5 -4.69 19.53 -0.10
N GLU A 6 -4.32 19.92 -1.32
CA GLU A 6 -5.05 19.55 -2.54
C GLU A 6 -4.96 18.05 -2.83
N LEU A 7 -3.77 17.45 -2.70
CA LEU A 7 -3.56 16.00 -2.85
C LEU A 7 -4.32 15.19 -1.80
N LYS A 8 -4.47 15.74 -0.58
CA LYS A 8 -5.17 15.09 0.54
C LYS A 8 -6.67 15.38 0.60
N ALA A 9 -7.16 16.36 -0.16
CA ALA A 9 -8.58 16.75 -0.15
C ALA A 9 -9.50 15.61 -0.60
N HIS A 10 -8.99 14.70 -1.43
CA HIS A 10 -9.71 13.53 -1.92
C HIS A 10 -8.91 12.25 -1.66
N SER A 11 -9.62 11.14 -1.49
CA SER A 11 -8.95 9.84 -1.45
C SER A 11 -8.43 9.47 -2.84
N PRO A 12 -7.28 8.79 -2.93
CA PRO A 12 -6.79 8.22 -4.19
C PRO A 12 -7.83 7.30 -4.86
N ASN A 13 -7.85 7.29 -6.19
CA ASN A 13 -8.81 6.55 -7.01
C ASN A 13 -8.67 5.03 -6.83
N CYS A 14 -7.45 4.53 -6.57
CA CYS A 14 -7.22 3.12 -6.26
C CYS A 14 -7.99 2.65 -5.00
N PHE A 15 -8.39 3.60 -4.13
CA PHE A 15 -9.21 3.30 -2.95
C PHE A 15 -10.70 3.60 -3.13
N SER A 16 -11.15 4.00 -4.33
CA SER A 16 -12.55 4.38 -4.59
C SER A 16 -13.58 3.29 -4.29
N ASN A 17 -13.16 2.02 -4.27
CA ASN A 17 -13.99 0.86 -3.94
C ASN A 17 -14.00 0.49 -2.45
N PHE A 18 -13.33 1.28 -1.62
CA PHE A 18 -13.27 1.10 -0.18
C PHE A 18 -13.89 2.28 0.56
N VAL A 19 -14.14 2.08 1.85
CA VAL A 19 -14.42 3.13 2.81
C VAL A 19 -13.19 3.28 3.68
N LEU A 20 -12.46 4.37 3.51
CA LEU A 20 -11.27 4.68 4.31
C LEU A 20 -11.67 5.43 5.58
N LYS A 21 -11.29 4.90 6.74
CA LYS A 21 -11.48 5.58 8.02
C LYS A 21 -10.15 6.10 8.54
N SER A 22 -10.19 7.23 9.24
CA SER A 22 -9.01 7.75 9.94
C SER A 22 -8.50 6.70 10.93
N LEU A 23 -7.18 6.56 10.97
CA LEU A 23 -6.50 5.63 11.85
C LEU A 23 -5.80 6.39 12.95
N GLU A 24 -6.34 6.35 14.16
CA GLU A 24 -5.70 6.93 15.33
C GLU A 24 -4.83 5.87 16.01
N LEU A 25 -3.55 5.84 15.66
CA LEU A 25 -2.56 5.00 16.34
C LEU A 25 -1.49 5.91 16.96
N PRO A 26 -1.45 6.03 18.30
CA PRO A 26 -0.47 6.86 19.00
C PRO A 26 1.00 6.51 18.69
N GLN A 27 1.24 5.29 18.20
CA GLN A 27 2.56 4.74 17.90
C GLN A 27 3.10 5.22 16.54
N LEU A 28 2.22 5.70 15.66
CA LEU A 28 2.56 6.25 14.36
C LEU A 28 2.67 7.77 14.49
N GLN A 29 3.75 8.26 15.11
CA GLN A 29 4.14 9.68 14.96
C GLN A 29 4.65 9.86 13.53
N LEU A 30 3.73 10.11 12.62
CA LEU A 30 4.03 10.31 11.22
C LEU A 30 4.15 11.81 10.91
N ASP A 31 5.08 12.13 10.02
CA ASP A 31 5.17 13.46 9.41
C ASP A 31 3.84 13.80 8.70
N GLU A 32 3.53 15.09 8.61
CA GLU A 32 2.34 15.61 7.92
C GLU A 32 2.30 15.22 6.45
N LEU A 33 3.38 14.73 5.87
CA LEU A 33 3.44 14.20 4.50
C LEU A 33 2.79 12.82 4.34
N PHE A 34 2.59 12.09 5.44
CA PHE A 34 2.00 10.75 5.41
C PHE A 34 0.49 10.78 5.65
N VAL A 35 -0.17 9.75 5.15
CA VAL A 35 -1.59 9.48 5.37
C VAL A 35 -1.72 8.03 5.78
N SER A 36 -2.39 7.78 6.92
CA SER A 36 -2.73 6.43 7.38
C SER A 36 -4.24 6.26 7.47
N LYS A 37 -4.74 5.11 6.99
CA LYS A 37 -6.19 4.82 6.97
C LYS A 37 -6.46 3.35 7.27
N ALA A 38 -7.53 3.10 8.01
CA ALA A 38 -8.12 1.78 8.16
C ALA A 38 -9.04 1.49 6.96
N VAL A 39 -8.87 0.32 6.33
CA VAL A 39 -9.61 -0.03 5.12
C VAL A 39 -10.88 -0.79 5.49
N HIS A 40 -12.04 -0.33 5.02
CA HIS A 40 -13.31 -1.03 5.17
C HIS A 40 -13.94 -1.29 3.81
N CYS A 41 -14.63 -2.41 3.67
CA CYS A 41 -15.30 -2.76 2.44
C CYS A 41 -16.63 -1.99 2.38
N LYS A 42 -17.08 -1.64 1.18
CA LYS A 42 -18.41 -1.04 0.99
C LYS A 42 -19.55 -1.96 1.45
N CYS A 43 -19.31 -3.27 1.57
CA CYS A 43 -20.28 -4.21 2.15
C CYS A 43 -20.39 -4.14 3.69
N GLY A 44 -19.64 -3.23 4.35
CA GLY A 44 -19.69 -2.99 5.79
C GLY A 44 -18.71 -3.82 6.63
N HIS A 45 -17.99 -4.76 6.02
CA HIS A 45 -17.00 -5.60 6.70
C HIS A 45 -15.58 -5.05 6.53
N ASP A 46 -14.66 -5.42 7.43
CA ASP A 46 -13.29 -4.91 7.47
C ASP A 46 -12.22 -6.01 7.45
N ALA A 47 -12.62 -7.27 7.27
CA ALA A 47 -11.70 -8.40 7.18
C ALA A 47 -11.39 -8.75 5.71
N TYR A 48 -10.11 -8.92 5.42
CA TYR A 48 -9.58 -9.18 4.07
C TYR A 48 -8.60 -10.33 4.04
N SER A 49 -8.53 -11.03 2.91
CA SER A 49 -7.35 -11.80 2.51
C SER A 49 -6.46 -10.92 1.63
N VAL A 50 -5.14 -10.98 1.86
CA VAL A 50 -4.16 -10.24 1.07
C VAL A 50 -3.65 -11.12 -0.05
N LEU A 51 -3.77 -10.65 -1.30
CA LEU A 51 -3.27 -11.33 -2.49
C LEU A 51 -2.11 -10.54 -3.09
N GLY A 52 -1.13 -11.26 -3.63
CA GLY A 52 0.03 -10.68 -4.31
C GLY A 52 0.92 -11.78 -4.86
N HIS A 53 2.22 -11.52 -4.94
CA HIS A 53 3.20 -12.51 -5.39
C HIS A 53 4.25 -12.76 -4.30
N LYS A 54 4.81 -13.96 -4.31
CA LYS A 54 5.91 -14.35 -3.43
C LYS A 54 7.12 -14.69 -4.28
N GLU A 55 8.26 -14.13 -3.92
CA GLU A 55 9.56 -14.57 -4.40
C GLU A 55 10.31 -15.20 -3.24
N VAL A 56 10.77 -16.43 -3.42
CA VAL A 56 11.52 -17.16 -2.39
C VAL A 56 13.00 -17.11 -2.76
N GLU A 57 13.77 -16.36 -2.00
CA GLU A 57 15.21 -16.28 -2.15
C GLU A 57 15.87 -17.25 -1.15
N VAL A 58 16.61 -18.23 -1.67
CA VAL A 58 17.35 -19.18 -0.82
C VAL A 58 18.78 -18.69 -0.63
N LYS A 59 19.11 -18.21 0.58
CA LYS A 59 20.47 -17.77 0.93
C LYS A 59 21.22 -18.83 1.73
N GLY A 60 22.52 -18.97 1.44
CA GLY A 60 23.49 -19.73 2.25
C GLY A 60 23.86 -21.12 1.69
N PHE A 61 25.15 -21.41 1.64
CA PHE A 61 25.70 -22.69 1.14
C PHE A 61 25.54 -23.88 2.11
N PHE A 62 25.57 -23.64 3.43
CA PHE A 62 25.56 -24.71 4.45
C PHE A 62 24.28 -24.77 5.31
N ARG A 63 23.54 -23.66 5.43
CA ARG A 63 22.22 -23.59 6.05
C ARG A 63 21.34 -22.73 5.17
N LYS A 64 20.53 -23.38 4.33
CA LYS A 64 19.58 -22.71 3.44
C LYS A 64 18.56 -21.98 4.31
N ARG A 65 18.58 -20.64 4.27
CA ARG A 65 17.50 -19.80 4.79
C ARG A 65 16.65 -19.37 3.61
N GLU A 66 15.36 -19.64 3.70
CA GLU A 66 14.37 -19.14 2.75
C GLU A 66 13.92 -17.77 3.24
N ASN A 67 14.17 -16.74 2.44
CA ASN A 67 13.56 -15.42 2.62
C ASN A 67 12.40 -15.33 1.63
N VAL A 68 11.20 -15.03 2.14
CA VAL A 68 10.01 -14.82 1.31
C VAL A 68 9.82 -13.33 1.15
N ASN A 69 10.07 -12.82 -0.04
CA ASN A 69 9.78 -11.45 -0.41
C ASN A 69 8.35 -11.38 -0.98
N ILE A 70 7.58 -10.40 -0.52
CA ILE A 70 6.26 -10.11 -1.06
C ILE A 70 6.44 -9.05 -2.13
N LEU A 71 5.92 -9.32 -3.33
CA LEU A 71 6.05 -8.42 -4.46
C LEU A 71 4.67 -7.84 -4.83
N PRO A 72 4.59 -6.54 -5.15
CA PRO A 72 3.40 -5.94 -5.75
C PRO A 72 3.22 -6.45 -7.20
N PRO A 73 2.04 -6.29 -7.82
CA PRO A 73 0.84 -5.61 -7.35
C PRO A 73 0.12 -6.32 -6.20
N ILE A 74 -0.44 -5.54 -5.29
CA ILE A 74 -1.14 -6.02 -4.08
C ILE A 74 -2.64 -5.80 -4.20
N TYR A 75 -3.40 -6.83 -3.85
CA TYR A 75 -4.84 -6.83 -3.88
C TYR A 75 -5.40 -7.20 -2.51
N LEU A 76 -6.61 -6.72 -2.24
CA LEU A 76 -7.42 -7.16 -1.11
C LEU A 76 -8.66 -7.88 -1.61
N GLU A 77 -8.93 -9.04 -1.03
CA GLU A 77 -10.18 -9.77 -1.18
C GLU A 77 -10.99 -9.66 0.11
N CYS A 78 -12.20 -9.09 0.04
CA CYS A 78 -13.06 -9.01 1.22
C CYS A 78 -13.56 -10.41 1.60
N LEU A 79 -13.28 -10.85 2.83
CA LEU A 79 -13.66 -12.19 3.32
C LEU A 79 -15.17 -12.40 3.44
N ASN A 80 -15.97 -11.33 3.39
CA ASN A 80 -17.43 -11.41 3.47
C ASN A 80 -18.11 -11.48 2.09
N CYS A 81 -17.77 -10.56 1.16
CA CYS A 81 -18.45 -10.48 -0.14
C CYS A 81 -17.61 -10.96 -1.33
N GLY A 82 -16.37 -11.39 -1.11
CA GLY A 82 -15.47 -11.92 -2.15
C GLY A 82 -15.01 -10.89 -3.18
N SER A 83 -15.25 -9.59 -2.95
CA SER A 83 -14.80 -8.56 -3.87
C SER A 83 -13.28 -8.44 -3.81
N VAL A 84 -12.62 -8.61 -4.96
CA VAL A 84 -11.18 -8.44 -5.11
C VAL A 84 -10.89 -7.07 -5.72
N GLN A 85 -9.98 -6.32 -5.13
CA GLN A 85 -9.63 -4.96 -5.56
C GLN A 85 -8.12 -4.75 -5.50
N LEU A 86 -7.56 -4.15 -6.55
CA LEU A 86 -6.17 -3.71 -6.59
C LEU A 86 -6.01 -2.49 -5.67
N ILE A 87 -5.08 -2.57 -4.72
CA ILE A 87 -4.81 -1.45 -3.81
C ILE A 87 -3.47 -0.77 -4.07
N PHE A 88 -2.52 -1.49 -4.65
CA PHE A 88 -1.23 -0.92 -5.00
C PHE A 88 -0.55 -1.66 -6.16
N ASP A 89 0.00 -0.91 -7.09
CA ASP A 89 0.74 -1.37 -8.25
C ASP A 89 1.78 -0.29 -8.54
N PRO A 90 3.07 -0.50 -8.25
CA PRO A 90 4.07 0.55 -8.36
C PRO A 90 4.23 1.07 -9.79
N GLU A 91 3.96 0.24 -10.81
CA GLU A 91 3.97 0.69 -12.21
C GLU A 91 2.85 1.70 -12.53
N LYS A 92 1.80 1.77 -11.70
CA LYS A 92 0.65 2.66 -11.89
C LYS A 92 0.57 3.78 -10.86
N TYR A 93 0.94 3.48 -9.63
CA TYR A 93 0.71 4.33 -8.47
C TYR A 93 2.01 4.69 -7.73
N GLY A 94 3.15 4.13 -8.15
CA GLY A 94 4.44 4.59 -7.66
C GLY A 94 4.81 5.90 -8.36
N TRP A 95 5.28 6.86 -7.58
CA TRP A 95 5.98 8.01 -8.15
C TRP A 95 7.33 7.54 -8.71
N ASP A 96 7.50 7.55 -10.04
CA ASP A 96 8.80 7.25 -10.68
C ASP A 96 9.64 8.53 -10.69
N GLY A 97 10.22 8.85 -9.53
CA GLY A 97 11.35 9.78 -9.47
C GLY A 97 12.53 9.24 -10.26
N ILE A 98 13.54 10.06 -10.58
CA ILE A 98 14.73 9.68 -11.37
C ILE A 98 15.48 8.42 -10.82
N ASN A 99 15.17 7.96 -9.60
CA ASN A 99 15.86 6.86 -8.90
C ASN A 99 14.94 5.85 -8.18
N GLY A 100 13.67 5.64 -8.58
CA GLY A 100 12.75 4.79 -7.82
C GLY A 100 13.27 3.37 -7.50
N ASP A 101 13.64 3.11 -6.24
CA ASP A 101 14.36 1.89 -5.82
C ASP A 101 13.51 0.61 -5.94
N ASN A 102 12.19 0.69 -5.69
CA ASN A 102 11.29 -0.48 -5.74
C ASN A 102 10.22 -0.42 -6.84
N ALA A 103 10.21 0.63 -7.67
CA ALA A 103 9.18 0.81 -8.69
C ALA A 103 9.18 -0.33 -9.74
N ASN A 104 10.32 -1.00 -9.92
CA ASN A 104 10.54 -2.00 -10.96
C ASN A 104 10.51 -3.46 -10.48
N VAL A 105 10.38 -3.72 -9.17
CA VAL A 105 10.39 -5.09 -8.62
C VAL A 105 8.94 -5.57 -8.43
N VAL A 106 8.36 -6.08 -9.51
CA VAL A 106 6.96 -6.54 -9.55
C VAL A 106 6.82 -8.03 -9.84
N GLY A 107 5.83 -8.65 -9.19
CA GLY A 107 5.39 -10.00 -9.45
C GLY A 107 4.65 -10.11 -10.79
N LYS A 108 4.84 -11.22 -11.49
CA LYS A 108 4.20 -11.50 -12.79
C LYS A 108 3.17 -12.62 -12.68
N GLY A 109 2.12 -12.54 -13.49
CA GLY A 109 1.06 -13.54 -13.54
C GLY A 109 -0.05 -13.30 -12.51
N LYS A 110 -0.86 -14.33 -12.25
CA LYS A 110 -2.03 -14.23 -11.37
C LYS A 110 -1.60 -14.09 -9.89
N PRO A 111 -2.11 -13.10 -9.14
CA PRO A 111 -1.82 -13.00 -7.71
C PRO A 111 -2.41 -14.19 -6.94
N VAL A 112 -1.76 -14.55 -5.84
CA VAL A 112 -2.14 -15.67 -4.97
C VAL A 112 -2.32 -15.18 -3.52
N PRO A 113 -3.11 -15.89 -2.69
CA PRO A 113 -3.20 -15.59 -1.27
C PRO A 113 -1.83 -15.63 -0.60
N LEU A 114 -1.50 -14.57 0.14
CA LEU A 114 -0.23 -14.45 0.83
C LEU A 114 -0.26 -15.11 2.22
N GLY A 115 -1.44 -15.46 2.73
CA GLY A 115 -1.64 -16.06 4.05
C GLY A 115 -1.85 -15.02 5.17
N PHE A 116 -2.06 -13.75 4.80
CA PHE A 116 -2.46 -12.70 5.73
C PHE A 116 -3.96 -12.49 5.64
N GLU A 117 -4.65 -12.65 6.76
CA GLU A 117 -6.10 -12.49 6.86
C GLU A 117 -6.49 -11.67 8.08
N GLY A 118 -7.32 -10.65 7.89
CA GLY A 118 -7.80 -9.81 9.00
C GLY A 118 -8.07 -8.37 8.58
N LYS A 119 -8.12 -7.50 9.59
CA LYS A 119 -8.25 -6.06 9.37
C LYS A 119 -6.93 -5.53 8.82
N VAL A 120 -7.01 -4.59 7.90
CA VAL A 120 -5.83 -3.99 7.27
C VAL A 120 -5.83 -2.47 7.37
N ALA A 121 -4.63 -1.91 7.37
CA ALA A 121 -4.39 -0.48 7.29
C ALA A 121 -3.43 -0.19 6.14
N ILE A 122 -3.59 0.98 5.53
CA ILE A 122 -2.68 1.50 4.53
C ILE A 122 -1.98 2.74 5.05
N LEU A 123 -0.78 2.96 4.54
CA LEU A 123 0.00 4.16 4.70
C LEU A 123 0.49 4.60 3.32
N TYR A 124 0.41 5.88 3.01
CA TYR A 124 1.02 6.43 1.81
C TYR A 124 1.51 7.85 2.05
N SER A 125 2.44 8.34 1.23
CA SER A 125 3.00 9.68 1.36
C SER A 125 3.11 10.41 0.02
N TYR A 126 3.22 11.74 0.14
CA TYR A 126 3.62 12.66 -0.92
C TYR A 126 4.85 13.44 -0.42
N GLN A 127 6.03 12.85 -0.55
CA GLN A 127 7.31 13.42 -0.19
C GLN A 127 7.90 14.19 -1.39
N GLY A 128 8.75 15.18 -1.14
CA GLY A 128 9.27 16.03 -2.23
C GLY A 128 8.17 16.76 -2.99
N LEU A 129 7.37 17.57 -2.27
CA LEU A 129 6.19 18.27 -2.81
C LEU A 129 6.47 19.12 -4.06
N GLU A 130 7.72 19.55 -4.26
CA GLU A 130 8.18 20.21 -5.48
C GLU A 130 7.89 19.39 -6.74
N ASN A 131 7.89 18.06 -6.65
CA ASN A 131 7.61 17.14 -7.75
C ASN A 131 6.12 17.16 -8.16
N TYR A 132 5.25 17.63 -7.27
CA TYR A 132 3.80 17.64 -7.46
C TYR A 132 3.25 19.00 -7.93
N VAL A 133 4.09 20.04 -7.99
CA VAL A 133 3.65 21.42 -8.30
C VAL A 133 3.12 21.54 -9.73
N ASP A 134 3.74 20.83 -10.67
CA ASP A 134 3.44 20.94 -12.10
C ASP A 134 2.48 19.85 -12.62
N ILE A 135 2.02 18.95 -11.75
CA ILE A 135 1.05 17.91 -12.10
C ILE A 135 -0.34 18.27 -11.58
N SER A 136 -1.39 17.88 -12.32
CA SER A 136 -2.75 18.05 -11.82
C SER A 136 -2.94 17.23 -10.54
N SER A 137 -3.59 17.79 -9.52
CA SER A 137 -3.87 17.09 -8.26
C SER A 137 -4.69 15.80 -8.44
N GLU A 138 -5.52 15.71 -9.48
CA GLU A 138 -6.24 14.47 -9.84
C GLU A 138 -5.31 13.32 -10.22
N PHE A 139 -4.20 13.62 -10.89
CA PHE A 139 -3.18 12.64 -11.26
C PHE A 139 -2.21 12.41 -10.09
N GLY A 140 -1.72 13.49 -9.48
CA GLY A 140 -0.77 13.42 -8.38
C GLY A 140 -1.28 12.65 -7.15
N ARG A 141 -2.59 12.69 -6.86
CA ARG A 141 -3.17 11.95 -5.72
C ARG A 141 -3.08 10.43 -5.87
N ASP A 142 -2.84 9.92 -7.07
CA ASP A 142 -2.68 8.49 -7.32
C ASP A 142 -1.21 8.07 -7.38
N MET A 143 -0.27 9.01 -7.20
CA MET A 143 1.17 8.74 -7.27
C MET A 143 1.82 8.94 -5.90
N PHE A 144 2.25 7.84 -5.30
CA PHE A 144 2.81 7.82 -3.96
C PHE A 144 4.33 7.67 -4.01
N ASP A 145 5.06 8.43 -3.20
CA ASP A 145 6.49 8.20 -2.95
C ASP A 145 6.69 6.96 -2.09
N THR A 146 5.81 6.73 -1.12
CA THR A 146 5.80 5.52 -0.30
C THR A 146 4.40 4.93 -0.25
N PHE A 147 4.31 3.60 -0.30
CA PHE A 147 3.09 2.86 0.01
C PHE A 147 3.39 1.72 0.99
N GLY A 148 2.60 1.62 2.06
CA GLY A 148 2.68 0.55 3.04
C GLY A 148 1.33 -0.12 3.26
N LEU A 149 1.33 -1.45 3.35
CA LEU A 149 0.19 -2.25 3.79
C LEU A 149 0.52 -2.95 5.10
N TYR A 150 -0.42 -2.87 6.04
CA TYR A 150 -0.29 -3.44 7.38
C TYR A 150 -1.50 -4.27 7.73
N ILE A 151 -1.30 -5.27 8.58
CA ILE A 151 -2.36 -6.08 9.18
C ILE A 151 -2.43 -5.84 10.68
N TYR A 152 -3.63 -5.88 11.25
CA TYR A 152 -3.81 -5.78 12.69
C TYR A 152 -3.54 -7.12 13.36
N ASN A 153 -2.56 -7.16 14.25
CA ASN A 153 -2.24 -8.31 15.09
C ASN A 153 -2.21 -7.91 16.57
N HIS A 154 -3.13 -8.42 17.38
CA HIS A 154 -3.24 -8.13 18.82
C HIS A 154 -3.04 -6.63 19.19
N ASN A 155 -3.80 -5.74 18.54
CA ASN A 155 -3.74 -4.27 18.71
C ASN A 155 -2.44 -3.59 18.22
N LYS A 156 -1.61 -4.28 17.46
CA LYS A 156 -0.46 -3.70 16.76
C LYS A 156 -0.67 -3.79 15.25
N LEU A 157 0.00 -2.91 14.53
CA LEU A 157 0.14 -3.04 13.08
C LEU A 157 1.43 -3.79 12.77
N GLU A 158 1.32 -4.83 11.96
CA GLU A 158 2.46 -5.55 11.41
C GLU A 158 2.57 -5.24 9.91
N PRO A 159 3.74 -4.81 9.42
CA PRO A 159 3.93 -4.51 8.01
C PRO A 159 3.86 -5.80 7.20
N ILE A 160 3.06 -5.80 6.14
CA ILE A 160 3.07 -6.83 5.10
C ILE A 160 4.07 -6.44 4.01
N ILE A 161 3.97 -5.21 3.53
CA ILE A 161 4.87 -4.67 2.51
C ILE A 161 4.99 -3.16 2.69
N ASN A 162 6.19 -2.64 2.48
CA ASN A 162 6.47 -1.22 2.35
C ASN A 162 7.26 -1.02 1.06
N CYS A 163 6.75 -0.17 0.18
CA CYS A 163 7.33 0.15 -1.11
C CYS A 163 7.76 1.62 -1.10
N GLU A 164 9.05 1.87 -1.26
CA GLU A 164 9.59 3.20 -1.55
C GLU A 164 9.72 3.31 -3.08
N CYS A 165 8.98 4.24 -3.67
CA CYS A 165 8.81 4.42 -5.11
C CYS A 165 9.67 5.56 -5.66
N ALA A 166 9.96 6.59 -4.86
CA ALA A 166 10.72 7.78 -5.23
C ALA A 166 12.17 7.76 -4.74
#